data_AF-A0A7S0FDX4-F1
#
_entry.id   AF-A0A7S0FDX4-F1
#
_cell.length_a   1.000
_cell.length_b   1.000
_cell.length_c   1.000
_cell.angle_alpha   90.00
_cell.angle_beta   90.00
_cell.angle_gamma   90.00
#
_symmetry.space_group_name_H-M   'P 1'
#
loop_
_entity.id
_entity.type
_entity.pdbx_description
1 polymer ?
#
loop_
_entity_poly.entity_id
_entity_poly.type
_entity_poly.pdbx_seq_one_letter_code
_entity_poly.pdbx_strand_id
1 'polypeptide(L)'
;PENPSWLYMILIAVTLAVAAIPEGIPLCVTISLSSGCSTMVSQNVLVRRIAAVETLGSASVICSDKTGTLTEGKMRAVKMWTAGTNYEISGTGFDPMSGSILRTEG
;
A
#
# COMPACT_ATOMS: atom_id res chain seq x y z
N PRO A 1 47.68 -15.60 39.78
CA PRO A 1 47.56 -16.00 38.36
C PRO A 1 47.34 -14.74 37.50
N GLU A 2 48.46 -14.20 37.01
CA GLU A 2 48.47 -13.06 36.10
C GLU A 2 47.79 -13.49 34.80
N ASN A 3 46.64 -12.89 34.48
CA ASN A 3 46.07 -13.10 33.15
C ASN A 3 47.10 -12.61 32.12
N PRO A 4 47.48 -13.42 31.12
CA PRO A 4 48.46 -13.02 30.14
C PRO A 4 48.03 -11.71 29.44
N SER A 5 48.91 -10.72 29.38
CA SER A 5 48.63 -9.38 28.84
C SER A 5 48.10 -9.39 27.40
N TRP A 6 48.55 -10.35 26.59
CA TRP A 6 48.06 -10.55 25.22
C TRP A 6 46.60 -11.02 25.18
N LEU A 7 46.17 -11.85 26.15
CA LEU A 7 44.79 -12.30 26.27
C LEU A 7 43.89 -11.11 26.63
N TYR A 8 44.36 -10.21 27.49
CA TYR A 8 43.65 -8.98 27.84
C TYR A 8 43.50 -8.03 26.65
N MET A 9 44.57 -7.85 25.85
CA MET A 9 44.50 -7.05 24.62
C MET A 9 43.54 -7.65 23.58
N ILE A 10 43.54 -8.97 23.41
CA ILE A 10 42.58 -9.66 22.52
C ILE A 10 41.15 -9.48 23.04
N LEU A 11 40.93 -9.60 24.35
CA LEU A 11 39.61 -9.41 24.95
C LEU A 11 39.07 -8.00 24.68
N ILE A 12 39.90 -6.96 24.86
CA ILE A 12 39.53 -5.58 24.55
C ILE A 12 39.23 -5.40 23.05
N ALA A 13 40.06 -5.98 22.17
CA ALA A 13 39.84 -5.87 20.73
C ALA A 13 38.51 -6.50 20.31
N VAL A 14 38.17 -7.67 20.86
CA VAL A 14 36.90 -8.36 20.56
C VAL A 14 35.70 -7.60 21.15
N THR A 15 35.80 -7.09 22.39
CA THR A 15 34.68 -6.35 22.99
C THR A 15 34.38 -5.05 22.26
N LEU A 16 35.42 -4.32 21.82
CA LEU A 16 35.26 -3.12 21.01
C LEU A 16 34.66 -3.46 19.63
N ALA A 17 35.10 -4.56 19.02
CA ALA A 17 34.56 -5.00 17.74
C ALA A 17 33.07 -5.35 17.82
N VAL A 18 32.64 -6.07 18.86
CA VAL A 18 31.22 -6.41 19.08
C VAL A 18 30.40 -5.16 19.40
N ALA A 19 30.92 -4.26 20.25
CA ALA A 19 30.22 -3.02 20.62
C ALA A 19 29.97 -2.08 19.42
N ALA A 20 30.78 -2.18 18.37
CA ALA A 20 30.61 -1.39 17.16
C ALA A 20 29.52 -1.92 16.21
N ILE A 21 29.05 -3.16 16.39
CA ILE A 21 28.05 -3.79 15.51
C ILE A 21 26.65 -3.49 16.05
N PRO A 22 25.78 -2.83 15.27
CA PRO A 22 24.44 -2.49 15.74
C PRO A 22 23.46 -3.65 15.49
N GLU A 23 23.54 -4.67 16.33
CA GLU A 23 22.74 -5.92 16.22
C GLU A 23 21.22 -5.68 16.38
N GLY A 24 20.81 -4.58 17.00
CA GLY A 24 19.40 -4.25 17.24
C GLY A 24 18.67 -3.58 16.07
N ILE A 25 19.38 -3.05 15.07
CA ILE A 25 18.76 -2.29 13.98
C ILE A 25 17.75 -3.13 13.16
N PRO A 26 18.06 -4.39 12.77
CA PRO A 26 17.09 -5.21 12.04
C PRO A 26 15.78 -5.43 12.81
N LEU A 27 15.86 -5.54 14.15
CA LEU A 27 14.70 -5.68 15.01
C LEU A 27 13.88 -4.39 15.04
N CYS A 28 14.53 -3.24 15.24
CA CYS A 28 13.86 -1.94 15.24
C CYS A 28 13.09 -1.68 13.94
N VAL A 29 13.72 -1.94 12.78
CA VAL A 29 13.08 -1.81 11.47
C VAL A 29 11.84 -2.70 11.37
N THR A 30 11.95 -3.96 11.81
CA THR A 30 10.82 -4.90 11.80
C THR A 30 9.67 -4.42 12.66
N ILE A 31 9.93 -3.91 13.87
CA ILE A 31 8.91 -3.37 14.78
C ILE A 31 8.23 -2.15 14.15
N SER A 32 9.00 -1.22 13.60
CA SER A 32 8.47 -0.02 12.94
C SER A 32 7.58 -0.37 11.76
N LEU A 33 8.02 -1.25 10.86
CA LEU A 33 7.22 -1.67 9.71
C LEU A 33 5.98 -2.50 10.14
N SER A 34 6.10 -3.31 11.18
CA SER A 34 4.96 -4.06 11.75
C SER A 34 3.90 -3.14 12.34
N SER A 35 4.29 -2.04 12.98
CA SER A 35 3.37 -1.00 13.44
C SER A 35 2.64 -0.36 12.26
N GLY A 36 3.36 -0.03 11.18
CA GLY A 36 2.77 0.46 9.93
C GLY A 36 1.77 -0.53 9.30
N CYS A 37 2.09 -1.83 9.30
CA CYS A 37 1.17 -2.87 8.85
C CYS A 37 -0.14 -2.89 9.67
N SER A 38 -0.04 -2.75 10.99
CA SER A 38 -1.21 -2.71 11.88
C SER A 38 -2.13 -1.53 11.57
N THR A 39 -1.55 -0.34 11.33
CA THR A 39 -2.30 0.85 10.90
C THR A 39 -2.94 0.67 9.51
N MET A 40 -2.26 0.03 8.57
CA MET A 40 -2.81 -0.23 7.24
C MET A 40 -4.02 -1.18 7.29
N VAL A 41 -3.97 -2.21 8.14
CA VAL A 41 -5.09 -3.16 8.30
C VAL A 41 -6.33 -2.48 8.85
N SER A 42 -6.21 -1.54 9.79
CA SER A 42 -7.37 -0.77 10.28
C SER A 42 -8.01 0.12 9.21
N GLN A 43 -7.32 0.36 8.09
CA GLN A 43 -7.80 1.09 6.92
C GLN A 43 -8.19 0.16 5.75
N ASN A 44 -8.44 -1.12 6.02
CA ASN A 44 -8.79 -2.16 5.02
C ASN A 44 -7.67 -2.49 4.01
N VAL A 45 -6.40 -2.22 4.34
CA VAL A 45 -5.25 -2.59 3.51
C VAL A 45 -4.51 -3.76 4.14
N LEU A 46 -4.66 -4.96 3.55
CA LEU A 46 -3.96 -6.16 4.00
C LEU A 46 -2.53 -6.22 3.43
N VAL A 47 -1.55 -5.98 4.29
CA VAL A 47 -0.13 -6.12 3.94
C VAL A 47 0.32 -7.57 4.10
N ARG A 48 0.63 -8.24 2.99
CA ARG A 48 1.09 -9.66 3.01
C ARG A 48 2.60 -9.82 3.24
N ARG A 49 3.37 -8.74 3.06
CA ARG A 49 4.83 -8.69 3.27
C ARG A 49 5.19 -7.36 3.93
N ILE A 50 5.82 -7.40 5.10
CA ILE A 50 6.10 -6.21 5.92
C ILE A 50 6.95 -5.17 5.16
N ALA A 51 7.91 -5.60 4.34
CA ALA A 51 8.73 -4.73 3.49
C ALA A 51 7.93 -3.95 2.42
N ALA A 52 6.70 -4.38 2.10
CA ALA A 52 5.85 -3.66 1.14
C ALA A 52 5.42 -2.29 1.68
N VAL A 53 5.38 -2.08 3.01
CA VAL A 53 5.08 -0.79 3.62
C VAL A 53 6.11 0.26 3.21
N GLU A 54 7.40 -0.09 3.29
CA GLU A 54 8.51 0.77 2.89
C GLU A 54 8.52 1.02 1.37
N THR A 55 8.27 -0.03 0.59
CA THR A 55 8.21 0.06 -0.88
C THR A 55 7.08 1.00 -1.32
N LEU A 56 5.91 0.91 -0.70
CA LEU A 56 4.79 1.81 -1.00
C LEU A 56 5.09 3.25 -0.58
N GLY A 57 5.75 3.44 0.58
CA GLY A 57 6.14 4.77 1.06
C GLY A 57 7.19 5.47 0.18
N SER A 58 7.98 4.71 -0.57
CA SER A 58 9.00 5.22 -1.50
C SER A 58 8.55 5.20 -2.97
N ALA A 59 7.33 4.76 -3.25
CA ALA A 59 6.80 4.70 -4.61
C ALA A 59 6.60 6.11 -5.18
N SER A 60 7.18 6.38 -6.35
CA SER A 60 7.02 7.63 -7.09
C SER A 60 6.00 7.55 -8.23
N VAL A 61 5.64 6.33 -8.65
CA VAL A 61 4.70 6.05 -9.75
C VAL A 61 3.76 4.94 -9.32
N ILE A 62 2.46 5.13 -9.58
CA ILE A 62 1.43 4.10 -9.37
C ILE A 62 0.94 3.62 -10.73
N CYS A 63 1.29 2.39 -11.08
CA CYS A 63 0.73 1.71 -12.25
C CYS A 63 -0.57 1.02 -11.83
N SER A 64 -1.71 1.66 -12.11
CA SER A 64 -3.02 1.07 -11.86
C SER A 64 -3.57 0.39 -13.10
N ASP A 65 -4.19 -0.77 -12.92
CA ASP A 65 -5.06 -1.33 -13.96
C ASP A 65 -6.37 -0.52 -14.05
N LYS A 66 -7.05 -0.57 -15.19
CA LYS A 66 -8.32 0.15 -15.42
C LYS A 66 -9.51 -0.67 -14.94
N THR A 67 -9.73 -1.84 -15.53
CA THR A 67 -10.97 -2.59 -15.34
C THR A 67 -10.92 -3.38 -14.04
N GLY A 68 -11.87 -3.15 -13.14
CA GLY A 68 -11.90 -3.82 -11.83
C GLY A 68 -10.99 -3.21 -10.77
N THR A 69 -10.21 -2.17 -11.12
CA THR A 69 -9.42 -1.36 -10.16
C THR A 69 -9.89 0.10 -10.16
N LEU A 70 -9.72 0.83 -11.27
CA LEU A 70 -10.25 2.19 -11.41
C LEU A 70 -11.75 2.20 -11.69
N THR A 71 -12.24 1.19 -12.41
CA THR A 71 -13.67 0.97 -12.65
C THR A 71 -14.17 -0.22 -11.86
N GLU A 72 -15.48 -0.28 -11.58
CA GLU A 72 -16.11 -1.43 -10.93
C GLU A 72 -16.08 -2.71 -11.78
N GLY A 73 -15.55 -2.67 -13.02
CA GLY A 73 -15.59 -3.80 -13.95
C GLY A 73 -17.01 -4.12 -14.46
N LYS A 74 -17.96 -3.20 -14.25
CA LYS A 74 -19.38 -3.37 -14.58
C LYS A 74 -19.78 -2.35 -15.64
N MET A 75 -20.23 -2.85 -16.79
CA MET A 75 -20.72 -1.98 -17.88
C MET A 75 -22.09 -1.41 -17.52
N ARG A 76 -22.27 -0.10 -17.77
CA ARG A 76 -23.51 0.64 -17.53
C ARG A 76 -23.82 1.50 -18.75
N ALA A 77 -25.09 1.63 -19.09
CA ALA A 77 -25.54 2.58 -20.11
C ALA A 77 -25.53 3.99 -19.51
N VAL A 78 -24.80 4.92 -20.14
CA VAL A 78 -24.64 6.31 -19.65
C VAL A 78 -25.26 7.33 -20.60
N LYS A 79 -25.38 6.98 -21.88
CA LYS A 79 -25.95 7.84 -22.93
C LYS A 79 -26.75 7.00 -23.91
N MET A 80 -27.81 7.60 -24.44
CA MET A 80 -28.64 7.03 -25.50
C MET A 80 -28.92 8.12 -26.54
N TRP A 81 -28.97 7.72 -27.81
CA TRP A 81 -29.38 8.61 -28.88
C TRP A 81 -30.57 7.98 -29.61
N THR A 82 -31.65 8.75 -29.73
CA THR A 82 -32.86 8.32 -30.43
C THR A 82 -33.65 9.54 -30.91
N ALA A 83 -34.38 9.40 -32.03
CA ALA A 83 -35.19 10.46 -32.62
C ALA A 83 -34.44 11.82 -32.78
N GLY A 84 -33.17 11.76 -33.18
CA GLY A 84 -32.33 12.95 -33.39
C GLY A 84 -31.89 13.66 -32.10
N THR A 85 -32.15 13.09 -30.93
CA THR A 85 -31.90 13.72 -29.62
C THR A 85 -30.96 12.86 -28.77
N ASN A 86 -30.05 13.50 -28.04
CA ASN A 86 -29.22 12.84 -27.03
C ASN A 86 -29.94 12.80 -25.68
N TYR A 87 -29.77 11.68 -24.98
CA TYR A 87 -30.26 11.46 -23.63
C TYR A 87 -29.12 11.02 -22.74
N GLU A 88 -29.05 11.56 -21.54
CA GLU A 88 -28.19 11.06 -20.48
C GLU A 88 -28.99 10.11 -19.58
N ILE A 89 -28.37 8.97 -19.27
CA ILE A 89 -28.94 7.95 -18.41
C ILE A 89 -28.28 8.10 -17.05
N SER A 90 -29.07 8.46 -16.05
CA SER A 90 -28.61 8.49 -14.66
C SER A 90 -28.91 7.17 -13.95
N GLY A 91 -28.26 6.95 -12.81
CA GLY A 91 -28.46 5.76 -11.98
C GLY A 91 -27.31 4.76 -12.06
N THR A 92 -27.50 3.63 -11.39
CA THR A 92 -26.46 2.58 -11.27
C THR A 92 -26.53 1.54 -12.39
N GLY A 93 -27.52 1.61 -13.29
CA GLY A 93 -27.69 0.67 -14.41
C GLY A 93 -28.04 -0.78 -14.02
N PHE A 94 -28.09 -1.11 -12.72
CA PHE A 94 -28.44 -2.44 -12.20
C PHE A 94 -29.73 -2.46 -11.37
N ASP A 95 -30.22 -1.29 -10.98
CA ASP A 95 -31.54 -1.12 -10.34
C ASP A 95 -32.40 -0.19 -11.21
N PRO A 96 -33.47 -0.71 -11.84
CA PRO A 96 -34.35 0.07 -12.73
C PRO A 96 -35.18 1.13 -11.99
N MET A 97 -35.26 1.06 -10.66
CA MET A 97 -35.89 2.10 -9.85
C MET A 97 -34.92 3.23 -9.48
N SER A 98 -33.62 3.03 -9.71
CA SER A 98 -32.58 4.02 -9.45
C SER A 98 -32.17 4.74 -10.74
N GLY A 99 -32.61 6.00 -10.88
CA GLY A 99 -32.21 6.88 -11.97
C GLY A 99 -33.35 7.30 -12.89
N SER A 100 -32.99 8.07 -13.91
CA SER A 100 -33.90 8.67 -14.88
C SER A 100 -33.17 8.91 -16.20
N ILE A 101 -33.96 8.95 -17.27
CA ILE A 101 -33.48 9.30 -18.62
C ILE A 101 -33.78 10.78 -18.81
N LEU A 102 -32.73 11.59 -18.85
CA LEU A 102 -32.82 13.03 -19.01
C LEU A 102 -32.50 13.40 -20.45
N ARG A 103 -33.35 14.22 -21.06
CA ARG A 103 -33.06 14.80 -22.38
C ARG A 103 -31.93 15.80 -22.22
N THR A 104 -30.86 15.64 -22.98
CA THR A 104 -29.79 16.65 -23.03
C THR A 104 -30.26 17.73 -24.00
N GLU A 105 -30.66 18.89 -23.48
CA GLU A 105 -30.86 20.08 -24.31
C GLU A 105 -29.50 20.54 -24.81
N GLY A 106 -29.35 20.64 -26.13
CA GLY A 106 -28.19 21.25 -26.77
C GLY A 106 -28.40 22.76 -26.92
#